data_AF-L0HFK5-F1
#
_entry.id   AF-L0HFK5-F1
#
_cell.length_a   1.000
_cell.length_b   1.000
_cell.length_c   1.000
_cell.angle_alpha   90.00
_cell.angle_beta   90.00
_cell.angle_gamma   90.00
#
_symmetry.space_group_name_H-M   'P 1'
#
loop_
_entity.id
_entity.type
_entity.pdbx_description
1 polymer ?
#
loop_
_entity_poly.entity_id
_entity_poly.type
_entity_poly.pdbx_seq_one_letter_code
_entity_poly.pdbx_strand_id
1 'polypeptide(L)'
;MKQILWWLIAGSRGGLNRARIIMALQKRPYNANQLTQLSGLDYKTVRHHLDVLKKHHVITATGEDYGTMYFLSETMKTSFDDFLAIWKQVDIPGEAQEE
;
A
#
# COMPACT_ATOMS: atom_id res chain seq x y z
N MET A 1 -7.47 -8.46 9.81
CA MET A 1 -7.22 -7.38 8.81
C MET A 1 -7.74 -7.72 7.40
N LYS A 2 -7.88 -9.00 7.04
CA LYS A 2 -8.29 -9.50 5.71
C LYS A 2 -9.47 -8.78 5.03
N GLN A 3 -10.60 -8.58 5.72
CA GLN A 3 -11.77 -7.88 5.14
C GLN A 3 -11.46 -6.43 4.75
N ILE A 4 -10.70 -5.72 5.58
CA ILE A 4 -10.27 -4.34 5.31
C ILE A 4 -9.32 -4.31 4.11
N LEU A 5 -8.39 -5.27 3.99
CA LEU A 5 -7.48 -5.36 2.85
C LEU A 5 -8.24 -5.64 1.55
N TRP A 6 -9.23 -6.54 1.57
CA TRP A 6 -10.10 -6.78 0.42
C TRP A 6 -10.76 -5.49 -0.07
N TRP A 7 -11.34 -4.72 0.86
CA TRP A 7 -11.94 -3.44 0.51
C TRP A 7 -10.91 -2.43 0.00
N LEU A 8 -9.77 -2.25 0.69
CA LEU A 8 -8.74 -1.27 0.33
C LEU A 8 -8.11 -1.53 -1.04
N ILE A 9 -7.92 -2.80 -1.40
CA ILE A 9 -7.16 -3.22 -2.57
C ILE A 9 -8.07 -3.54 -3.75
N ALA A 10 -9.12 -4.34 -3.56
CA ALA A 10 -10.03 -4.75 -4.63
C ALA A 10 -11.32 -3.91 -4.68
N GLY A 11 -11.77 -3.38 -3.55
CA GLY A 11 -13.11 -2.78 -3.40
C GLY A 11 -13.16 -1.25 -3.48
N SER A 12 -12.04 -0.54 -3.59
CA SER A 12 -12.04 0.93 -3.55
C SER A 12 -11.13 1.57 -4.59
N ARG A 13 -11.54 2.74 -5.11
CA ARG A 13 -10.78 3.53 -6.09
C ARG A 13 -9.33 3.74 -5.64
N GLY A 14 -8.37 3.46 -6.52
CA GLY A 14 -6.94 3.56 -6.23
C GLY A 14 -6.36 2.40 -5.41
N GLY A 15 -7.04 1.25 -5.35
CA GLY A 15 -6.57 0.08 -4.60
C GLY A 15 -5.25 -0.49 -5.11
N LEU A 16 -5.07 -0.51 -6.44
CA LEU A 16 -3.82 -0.87 -7.09
C LEU A 16 -2.64 -0.01 -6.60
N ASN A 17 -2.84 1.30 -6.51
CA ASN A 17 -1.80 2.22 -6.03
C ASN A 17 -1.49 2.03 -4.53
N ARG A 18 -2.52 1.78 -3.71
CA ARG A 18 -2.31 1.45 -2.29
C ARG A 18 -1.52 0.15 -2.14
N ALA A 19 -1.81 -0.88 -2.94
CA ALA A 19 -1.05 -2.12 -2.92
C ALA A 19 0.42 -1.92 -3.33
N ARG A 20 0.68 -1.13 -4.38
CA ARG A 20 2.04 -0.76 -4.78
C ARG A 20 2.81 -0.06 -3.66
N ILE A 21 2.15 0.85 -2.94
CA ILE A 21 2.73 1.51 -1.75
C ILE A 21 3.02 0.49 -0.65
N ILE A 22 2.09 -0.41 -0.33
CA ILE A 22 2.29 -1.47 0.66
C ILE A 22 3.48 -2.36 0.28
N MET A 23 3.58 -2.78 -0.98
CA MET A 23 4.72 -3.57 -1.50
C MET A 23 6.04 -2.82 -1.39
N ALA A 24 6.05 -1.51 -1.65
CA ALA A 24 7.25 -0.70 -1.45
C ALA A 24 7.65 -0.66 0.04
N LEU A 25 6.69 -0.36 0.92
CA LEU A 25 6.91 -0.25 2.36
C LEU A 25 7.32 -1.57 3.04
N GLN A 26 6.98 -2.72 2.44
CA GLN A 26 7.47 -4.02 2.88
C GLN A 26 8.99 -4.16 2.70
N LYS A 27 9.55 -3.62 1.61
CA LYS A 27 10.99 -3.71 1.31
C LYS A 27 11.81 -2.84 2.24
N ARG A 28 11.36 -1.60 2.45
CA ARG A 28 11.94 -0.65 3.41
C ARG A 28 10.98 0.51 3.68
N PRO A 29 11.19 1.27 4.76
CA PRO A 29 10.43 2.50 5.02
C PRO A 29 10.70 3.58 3.96
N TYR A 30 9.69 4.40 3.67
CA TYR A 30 9.79 5.52 2.71
C TYR A 30 9.06 6.75 3.24
N ASN A 31 9.51 7.95 2.84
CA ASN A 31 8.72 9.17 3.00
C ASN A 31 7.76 9.39 1.81
N ALA A 32 6.85 10.34 1.94
CA ALA A 32 5.85 10.62 0.90
C ALA A 32 6.48 11.05 -0.45
N ASN A 33 7.56 11.84 -0.43
CA ASN A 33 8.24 12.28 -1.64
C ASN A 33 8.87 11.11 -2.42
N GLN A 34 9.47 10.15 -1.70
CA GLN A 34 10.03 8.95 -2.32
C GLN A 34 8.93 8.07 -2.91
N LEU A 35 7.77 7.97 -2.25
CA LEU A 35 6.63 7.22 -2.76
C LEU A 35 6.03 7.88 -4.02
N THR A 36 6.02 9.21 -4.11
CA THR A 36 5.70 9.96 -5.35
C THR A 36 6.62 9.53 -6.49
N GLN A 37 7.93 9.52 -6.28
CA GLN A 37 8.91 9.12 -7.29
C GLN A 37 8.75 7.65 -7.72
N LEU A 38 8.45 6.75 -6.78
CA LEU A 38 8.28 5.32 -7.07
C LEU A 38 6.97 4.99 -7.77
N SER A 39 5.88 5.69 -7.42
CA SER A 39 4.55 5.38 -7.95
C SER A 39 4.18 6.17 -9.21
N GLY A 40 4.92 7.24 -9.51
CA GLY A 40 4.60 8.16 -10.62
C GLY A 40 3.34 9.00 -10.38
N LEU A 41 2.79 8.98 -9.15
CA LEU A 41 1.62 9.75 -8.75
C LEU A 41 2.03 11.11 -8.23
N ASP A 42 1.14 12.10 -8.30
CA ASP A 42 1.38 13.39 -7.66
C ASP A 42 1.35 13.27 -6.11
N TYR A 43 2.01 14.23 -5.46
CA TYR A 43 2.18 14.23 -4.00
C TYR A 43 0.85 14.21 -3.23
N LYS A 44 -0.19 14.93 -3.71
CA LYS A 44 -1.49 14.99 -3.04
C LYS A 44 -2.18 13.63 -3.09
N THR A 45 -2.08 12.95 -4.23
CA THR A 45 -2.60 11.59 -4.40
C THR A 45 -1.88 10.58 -3.50
N VAL A 46 -0.55 10.65 -3.41
CA VAL A 46 0.23 9.79 -2.49
C VAL A 46 -0.15 10.04 -1.03
N ARG A 47 -0.24 11.30 -0.61
CA ARG A 47 -0.67 11.67 0.75
C ARG A 47 -2.07 11.13 1.07
N HIS A 48 -3.01 11.24 0.13
CA HIS A 48 -4.33 10.66 0.28
C HIS A 48 -4.28 9.13 0.50
N HIS A 49 -3.48 8.41 -0.29
CA HIS A 49 -3.29 6.97 -0.08
C HIS A 49 -2.69 6.63 1.28
N LEU A 50 -1.66 7.37 1.71
CA LEU A 50 -1.03 7.21 3.02
C LEU A 50 -2.01 7.45 4.17
N ASP A 51 -2.84 8.49 4.06
CA ASP A 51 -3.84 8.82 5.09
C ASP A 51 -4.90 7.71 5.20
N VAL A 52 -5.37 7.17 4.06
CA VAL A 52 -6.29 6.03 4.05
C VAL A 52 -5.64 4.79 4.68
N LEU A 53 -4.42 4.45 4.29
CA LEU A 53 -3.71 3.29 4.83
C LEU A 53 -3.44 3.42 6.34
N LYS A 54 -3.08 4.62 6.80
CA LYS A 54 -2.85 4.94 8.22
C LYS A 54 -4.14 4.86 9.02
N LYS A 55 -5.25 5.41 8.51
CA LYS A 55 -6.58 5.35 9.14
C LYS A 55 -7.03 3.91 9.41
N HIS A 56 -6.65 2.99 8.53
CA HIS A 56 -6.98 1.56 8.64
C HIS A 56 -5.87 0.72 9.28
N HIS A 57 -4.91 1.36 9.94
CA HIS A 57 -3.80 0.71 10.65
C HIS A 57 -2.96 -0.24 9.77
N VAL A 58 -2.90 0.01 8.47
CA VAL A 58 -2.03 -0.74 7.53
C VAL A 58 -0.60 -0.24 7.63
N ILE A 59 -0.43 1.07 7.85
CA ILE A 59 0.87 1.71 8.00
C ILE A 59 0.94 2.53 9.28
N THR A 60 2.16 2.74 9.77
CA THR A 60 2.51 3.69 10.81
C THR A 60 3.44 4.76 10.24
N ALA A 61 3.60 5.86 10.98
CA ALA A 61 4.44 6.98 10.58
C ALA A 61 5.26 7.49 11.75
N THR A 62 6.48 7.95 11.49
CA THR A 62 7.40 8.52 12.50
C THR A 62 8.16 9.70 11.90
N GLY A 63 8.37 10.75 12.71
CA GLY A 63 9.03 11.99 12.30
C GLY A 63 8.07 13.13 12.00
N GLU A 64 8.60 14.35 11.95
CA GLU A 64 7.84 15.59 11.79
C GLU A 64 7.91 16.12 10.35
N ASP A 65 6.80 16.70 9.88
CA ASP A 65 6.62 17.37 8.59
C ASP A 65 7.26 16.66 7.38
N TYR A 66 8.35 17.24 6.87
CA TYR A 66 9.04 16.78 5.65
C TYR A 66 9.87 15.50 5.89
N GLY A 67 10.13 15.16 7.14
CA GLY A 67 10.89 13.97 7.55
C GLY A 67 10.02 12.77 7.89
N THR A 68 8.69 12.85 7.75
CA THR A 68 7.81 11.73 8.11
C THR A 68 8.09 10.50 7.25
N MET A 69 8.57 9.45 7.91
CA MET A 69 8.80 8.13 7.35
C MET A 69 7.58 7.24 7.62
N TYR A 70 7.19 6.46 6.63
CA TYR A 70 6.09 5.51 6.71
C TYR A 70 6.62 4.08 6.74
N PHE A 71 5.93 3.22 7.48
CA PHE A 71 6.30 1.83 7.75
C PHE A 71 5.04 0.96 7.68
N LEU A 72 5.17 -0.33 7.38
CA LEU A 72 4.08 -1.26 7.67
C LEU A 72 3.85 -1.33 9.18
N SER A 73 2.59 -1.32 9.60
CA SER A 73 2.24 -1.58 10.99
C SER A 73 2.58 -3.02 11.37
N GLU A 74 2.75 -3.29 12.67
CA GLU A 74 2.96 -4.66 13.15
C GLU A 74 1.80 -5.60 12.74
N THR A 75 0.56 -5.12 12.85
CA THR A 75 -0.63 -5.87 12.41
C THR A 75 -0.58 -6.20 10.92
N MET A 76 -0.09 -5.28 10.09
CA MET A 76 0.05 -5.49 8.66
C MET A 76 1.19 -6.45 8.32
N LYS A 77 2.32 -6.38 9.04
CA LYS A 77 3.43 -7.34 8.88
C LYS A 77 2.95 -8.78 9.17
N THR A 78 2.20 -8.99 10.25
CA THR A 78 1.63 -10.30 10.58
C THR A 78 0.57 -10.76 9.57
N SER A 79 -0.14 -9.82 8.93
CA SER A 79 -1.17 -10.12 7.92
C SER A 79 -0.67 -10.03 6.48
N PHE A 80 0.66 -10.02 6.26
CA PHE A 80 1.21 -9.73 4.94
C PHE A 80 0.90 -10.83 3.92
N ASP A 81 0.84 -12.09 4.35
CA ASP A 81 0.47 -13.21 3.48
C ASP A 81 -0.97 -13.12 2.97
N ASP A 82 -1.90 -12.67 3.83
CA ASP A 82 -3.28 -12.38 3.43
C ASP A 82 -3.32 -11.26 2.37
N PHE A 83 -2.49 -10.22 2.54
CA PHE A 83 -2.35 -9.17 1.53
C PHE A 83 -1.80 -9.73 0.20
N LEU A 84 -0.77 -10.56 0.23
CA LEU A 84 -0.21 -11.17 -0.99
C LEU A 84 -1.23 -12.03 -1.71
N ALA A 85 -2.06 -12.79 -0.99
CA ALA A 85 -3.12 -13.60 -1.57
C ALA A 85 -4.17 -12.72 -2.29
N ILE A 86 -4.56 -11.60 -1.69
CA ILE A 86 -5.48 -10.63 -2.31
C ILE A 86 -4.80 -9.94 -3.49
N TRP A 87 -3.55 -9.51 -3.33
CA TRP A 87 -2.81 -8.79 -4.35
C TRP A 87 -2.65 -9.62 -5.62
N LYS A 88 -2.30 -10.91 -5.49
CA LYS A 88 -2.25 -11.84 -6.63
C LYS A 88 -3.57 -11.93 -7.39
N GLN A 89 -4.72 -11.82 -6.72
CA GLN A 89 -6.02 -11.87 -7.39
C GLN A 89 -6.37 -10.57 -8.13
N VAL A 90 -5.77 -9.44 -7.72
CA VAL A 90 -6.06 -8.11 -8.28
C VAL A 90 -5.04 -7.68 -9.33
N ASP A 91 -3.78 -8.10 -9.18
CA ASP A 91 -2.67 -7.80 -10.10
C ASP A 91 -2.64 -8.73 -11.33
N ILE A 92 -3.55 -9.71 -11.41
CA ILE A 92 -3.81 -10.48 -12.63
C ILE A 92 -4.99 -9.84 -13.38
N PRO A 93 -4.73 -8.88 -14.27
CA PRO A 93 -5.47 -8.75 -15.51
C PRO A 93 -4.50 -9.00 -16.67
N GLY A 94 -4.12 -10.27 -16.92
CA GLY A 94 -3.35 -10.60 -18.13
C GLY A 94 -2.27 -11.67 -18.06
N GLU A 95 -2.27 -12.61 -17.11
CA GLU A 95 -1.69 -13.92 -17.44
C GLU A 95 -2.73 -14.66 -18.29
N ALA A 96 -2.57 -14.48 -19.60
CA ALA A 96 -3.01 -15.46 -20.56
C ALA A 96 -2.64 -16.84 -20.04
N GLN A 97 -3.58 -17.76 -20.21
CA GLN A 97 -3.25 -19.17 -20.35
C GLN A 97 -2.24 -19.25 -21.51
N GLU A 98 -0.94 -19.26 -21.19
CA GLU A 98 0.09 -19.77 -22.09
C GLU A 98 0.55 -21.11 -21.50
N GLU A 99 -0.07 -22.14 -22.09
CA GLU A 99 0.29 -23.57 -22.22
C GLU A 99 0.72 -24.37 -20.98
#